data_AF-A0A969NJD3-F1
#
_entry.id   AF-A0A969NJD3-F1
#
_cell.length_a   1.000
_cell.length_b   1.000
_cell.length_c   1.000
_cell.angle_alpha   90.00
_cell.angle_beta   90.00
_cell.angle_gamma   90.00
#
_symmetry.space_group_name_H-M   'P 1'
#
loop_
_entity.id
_entity.type
_entity.pdbx_description
1 polymer ?
#
loop_
_entity_poly.entity_id
_entity_poly.type
_entity_poly.pdbx_seq_one_letter_code
_entity_poly.pdbx_strand_id
1 'polypeptide(L)'
;MYQFEDYELVLQMENGYTEIGSRFLYFVPFYESDGYHERGQLDLSYHLSLDFKKPVTVTYNFLADRSALSLSNWQEASLYHEYYKKTNPSYHLYRIKIPKLDEWGEGNNIYVNWNNQGYPDGYDRTDLYYIISGLWSSISDWGKGYISLENWEPVPPSEYTLDAGNNSVQFEITNTDYIYVVSRVIYIEAASVPIKIINLVEKLFPTTQIERAYFSNDKFTVILSDNTYATFSKNGDFLYLTDESVTLGELPVPAQTYISANYANDFIKKITQTKAGSWEPHVYEILMRSGIKLYFDENGNFSGSFQYGYSKDNLPLSASTYLQNNHPYDKIDNVTFDNEDLLAPQYIVYLSSDAKVYFDSDGSWLETVYYRLDSNQLPAEILTFFENNYPNASFSQISYTLSNSKGPSYDIYTVDKKSFSFDGSGTLLNLEIESLEESELPAAISDFINEHFSDEKINQISYYYRNHGAEIGYNVYFEDRLNVEFDGSGNLTALYGNDISHLPLSARSYVESKYPNSKLLYCNFDKKGYSTTLGLGETVEYKWDLFFESNLWVGLDETVSFVYFLKYEAIINAMPLKITTYLNENYPGQTTVHEFSNYYSQFYNRVIYYVLLDDTVTEIFI
;
A
#
# COMPACT_ATOMS: atom_id res chain seq x y z
N MET A 1 11.84 -2.18 -34.11
CA MET A 1 11.05 -1.77 -32.92
C MET A 1 10.50 -3.03 -32.33
N TYR A 2 10.94 -3.38 -31.13
CA TYR A 2 10.47 -4.57 -30.44
C TYR A 2 9.61 -4.11 -29.27
N GLN A 3 8.40 -4.65 -29.17
CA GLN A 3 7.56 -4.48 -28.00
C GLN A 3 7.81 -5.68 -27.10
N PHE A 4 8.15 -5.42 -25.84
CA PHE A 4 8.43 -6.46 -24.86
C PHE A 4 7.43 -6.35 -23.70
N GLU A 5 6.81 -7.47 -23.38
CA GLU A 5 5.78 -7.59 -22.35
C GLU A 5 6.26 -8.59 -21.30
N ASP A 6 6.51 -8.11 -20.09
CA ASP A 6 6.92 -8.97 -18.98
C ASP A 6 6.22 -8.60 -17.68
N TYR A 7 5.10 -9.27 -17.42
CA TYR A 7 4.32 -9.11 -16.20
C TYR A 7 5.06 -9.61 -14.95
N GLU A 8 5.99 -10.57 -15.08
CA GLU A 8 6.79 -11.01 -13.93
C GLU A 8 7.77 -9.92 -13.48
N LEU A 9 8.29 -9.13 -14.43
CA LEU A 9 9.17 -8.00 -14.12
C LEU A 9 8.44 -6.91 -13.32
N VAL A 10 7.17 -6.63 -13.64
CA VAL A 10 6.32 -5.70 -12.89
C VAL A 10 6.20 -6.13 -11.43
N LEU A 11 5.90 -7.42 -11.20
CA LEU A 11 5.77 -8.02 -9.86
C LEU A 11 7.11 -8.13 -9.10
N GLN A 12 8.25 -8.07 -9.80
CA GLN A 12 9.57 -8.15 -9.18
C GLN A 12 10.17 -6.78 -8.86
N MET A 13 9.75 -5.73 -9.57
CA MET A 13 10.14 -4.34 -9.27
C MET A 13 9.27 -3.66 -8.22
N GLU A 14 8.21 -4.34 -7.77
CA GLU A 14 7.28 -3.94 -6.69
C GLU A 14 8.02 -3.51 -5.40
N ASN A 15 9.23 -4.03 -5.15
CA ASN A 15 10.00 -3.71 -3.95
C ASN A 15 10.88 -2.44 -4.06
N GLY A 16 10.92 -1.78 -5.23
CA GLY A 16 12.02 -0.87 -5.58
C GLY A 16 11.63 0.59 -5.74
N TYR A 17 11.16 0.98 -6.94
CA TYR A 17 11.15 2.39 -7.35
C TYR A 17 10.09 2.75 -8.40
N THR A 18 9.38 1.77 -9.00
CA THR A 18 8.17 1.98 -9.81
C THR A 18 7.33 0.69 -9.86
N GLU A 19 6.00 0.79 -9.85
CA GLU A 19 5.16 -0.22 -10.52
C GLU A 19 5.36 0.07 -12.00
N ILE A 20 6.21 -0.69 -12.68
CA ILE A 20 6.30 -0.56 -14.13
C ILE A 20 5.07 -1.22 -14.74
N GLY A 21 3.93 -0.55 -14.67
CA GLY A 21 2.72 -0.94 -15.39
C GLY A 21 2.83 -0.64 -16.88
N SER A 22 3.98 -0.80 -17.54
CA SER A 22 4.06 -0.58 -18.98
C SER A 22 4.61 -1.80 -19.69
N ARG A 23 4.05 -2.04 -20.87
CA ARG A 23 4.74 -2.79 -21.91
C ARG A 23 5.89 -1.92 -22.34
N PHE A 24 7.08 -2.49 -22.37
CA PHE A 24 8.29 -1.79 -22.75
C PHE A 24 8.24 -1.51 -24.25
N LEU A 25 8.37 -0.23 -24.62
CA LEU A 25 8.61 0.13 -26.00
C LEU A 25 10.11 0.31 -26.20
N TYR A 26 10.79 -0.77 -26.53
CA TYR A 26 12.21 -0.69 -26.84
C TYR A 26 12.41 -0.30 -28.31
N PHE A 27 13.05 0.85 -28.49
CA PHE A 27 13.57 1.26 -29.78
C PHE A 27 15.08 1.01 -29.85
N VAL A 28 15.50 0.13 -30.74
CA VAL A 28 16.90 0.03 -31.16
C VAL A 28 17.00 0.42 -32.63
N PRO A 29 17.74 1.48 -32.97
CA PRO A 29 18.10 1.75 -34.35
C PRO A 29 19.26 0.85 -34.76
N PHE A 30 19.09 -0.47 -34.79
CA PHE A 30 20.03 -1.36 -35.48
C PHE A 30 19.39 -1.91 -36.75
N TYR A 31 20.16 -1.85 -37.84
CA TYR A 31 19.93 -2.65 -39.03
C TYR A 31 20.12 -4.14 -38.66
N GLU A 32 19.55 -5.02 -39.48
CA GLU A 32 20.02 -6.40 -39.62
C GLU A 32 21.54 -6.47 -39.40
N SER A 33 21.97 -7.24 -38.38
CA SER A 33 23.30 -7.83 -38.44
C SER A 33 23.21 -8.79 -39.62
N ASP A 34 23.62 -8.37 -40.81
CA ASP A 34 23.85 -9.30 -41.92
C ASP A 34 24.86 -10.32 -41.39
N GLY A 35 24.33 -11.49 -41.04
CA GLY A 35 25.11 -12.58 -40.49
C GLY A 35 26.26 -12.92 -41.43
N TYR A 36 27.35 -13.38 -40.82
CA TYR A 36 28.43 -14.08 -41.49
C TYR A 36 29.30 -13.25 -42.45
N HIS A 37 30.26 -12.51 -41.88
CA HIS A 37 31.58 -12.44 -42.49
C HIS A 37 32.49 -13.52 -41.89
N GLU A 38 32.91 -14.48 -42.72
CA GLU A 38 33.81 -15.61 -42.40
C GLU A 38 35.25 -15.21 -41.98
N ARG A 39 35.48 -14.05 -41.39
CA ARG A 39 36.83 -13.64 -40.98
C ARG A 39 36.80 -13.20 -39.53
N GLY A 40 37.31 -14.07 -38.66
CA GLY A 40 37.41 -13.92 -37.21
C GLY A 40 38.31 -12.77 -36.74
N GLN A 41 37.98 -11.54 -37.12
CA GLN A 41 38.48 -10.33 -36.51
C GLN A 41 37.26 -9.53 -36.03
N LEU A 42 37.24 -9.22 -34.73
CA LEU A 42 36.32 -8.26 -34.12
C LEU A 42 36.53 -6.91 -34.81
N ASP A 43 35.65 -6.53 -35.75
CA ASP A 43 35.60 -5.18 -36.29
C ASP A 43 34.55 -4.37 -35.53
N LEU A 44 35.01 -3.68 -34.49
CA LEU A 44 34.21 -2.81 -33.62
C LEU A 44 33.75 -1.52 -34.34
N SER A 45 34.16 -1.27 -35.59
CA SER A 45 33.77 -0.08 -36.35
C SER A 45 32.42 -0.23 -37.08
N TYR A 46 31.81 -1.42 -37.05
CA TYR A 46 30.61 -1.76 -37.81
C TYR A 46 29.31 -1.61 -37.00
N HIS A 47 29.05 -0.41 -36.48
CA HIS A 47 27.70 -0.02 -36.07
C HIS A 47 27.06 0.77 -37.20
N LEU A 48 26.23 0.12 -38.02
CA LEU A 48 25.31 0.85 -38.90
C LEU A 48 24.13 1.34 -38.06
N SER A 49 24.32 2.48 -37.39
CA SER A 49 23.21 3.23 -36.81
C SER A 49 22.30 3.73 -37.92
N LEU A 50 21.00 3.54 -37.76
CA LEU A 50 20.03 4.12 -38.68
C LEU A 50 19.97 5.63 -38.41
N ASP A 51 20.72 6.40 -39.20
CA ASP A 51 20.73 7.85 -39.03
C ASP A 51 19.42 8.47 -39.54
N PHE A 52 18.53 8.75 -38.59
CA PHE A 52 17.38 9.60 -38.78
C PHE A 52 17.82 11.00 -39.21
N LYS A 53 17.45 11.37 -40.43
CA LYS A 53 17.68 12.73 -40.96
C LYS A 53 16.86 13.80 -40.24
N LYS A 54 15.82 13.39 -39.51
CA LYS A 54 14.91 14.22 -38.72
C LYS A 54 14.42 13.39 -37.54
N PRO A 55 14.04 14.02 -36.41
CA PRO A 55 13.37 13.33 -35.33
C PRO A 55 12.16 12.51 -35.82
N VAL A 56 11.94 11.36 -35.18
CA VAL A 56 10.79 10.49 -35.42
C VAL A 56 9.84 10.59 -34.24
N THR A 57 8.61 10.97 -34.53
CA THR A 57 7.52 10.94 -33.54
C THR A 57 7.12 9.50 -33.26
N VAL A 58 7.26 9.08 -32.01
CA VAL A 58 6.76 7.82 -31.48
C VAL A 58 5.47 8.09 -30.75
N THR A 59 4.38 7.43 -31.15
CA THR A 59 3.12 7.40 -30.39
C THR A 59 2.94 5.98 -29.87
N TYR A 60 3.02 5.83 -28.56
CA TYR A 60 2.81 4.57 -27.87
C TYR A 60 1.44 4.60 -27.19
N ASN A 61 0.52 3.77 -27.67
CA ASN A 61 -0.79 3.61 -27.06
C ASN A 61 -0.70 2.54 -25.97
N PHE A 62 -0.93 2.93 -24.72
CA PHE A 62 -1.17 1.99 -23.62
C PHE A 62 -2.44 1.20 -24.00
N LEU A 63 -2.28 -0.03 -24.47
CA LEU A 63 -3.34 -0.99 -24.81
C LEU A 63 -4.79 -0.45 -24.86
N ALA A 64 -5.22 -0.02 -26.04
CA ALA A 64 -6.64 0.10 -26.36
C ALA A 64 -7.26 -1.24 -26.84
N ASP A 65 -6.45 -2.25 -27.19
CA ASP A 65 -6.95 -3.47 -27.81
C ASP A 65 -6.92 -4.70 -26.89
N ARG A 66 -8.13 -5.09 -26.48
CA ARG A 66 -8.50 -6.28 -25.70
C ARG A 66 -8.09 -7.60 -26.36
N SER A 67 -7.76 -7.60 -27.66
CA SER A 67 -7.56 -8.80 -28.47
C SER A 67 -6.23 -9.53 -28.23
N ALA A 68 -5.22 -8.87 -27.64
CA ALA A 68 -3.90 -9.45 -27.39
C ALA A 68 -3.72 -9.98 -25.96
N LEU A 69 -4.68 -9.72 -25.06
CA LEU A 69 -4.64 -10.24 -23.69
C LEU A 69 -5.06 -11.71 -23.70
N SER A 70 -4.24 -12.58 -23.12
CA SER A 70 -4.68 -13.92 -22.81
C SER A 70 -5.69 -13.83 -21.67
N LEU A 71 -6.98 -13.92 -21.99
CA LEU A 71 -8.07 -13.91 -21.00
C LEU A 71 -7.95 -15.04 -19.94
N SER A 72 -6.98 -15.95 -20.08
CA SER A 72 -6.65 -16.96 -19.09
C SER A 72 -5.90 -16.44 -17.86
N ASN A 73 -5.41 -15.19 -17.86
CA ASN A 73 -4.69 -14.61 -16.72
C ASN A 73 -5.46 -13.42 -16.12
N TRP A 74 -6.17 -13.65 -15.03
CA TRP A 74 -6.93 -12.59 -14.35
C TRP A 74 -6.04 -11.56 -13.65
N GLN A 75 -4.77 -11.87 -13.34
CA GLN A 75 -3.82 -10.88 -12.83
C GLN A 75 -3.58 -9.83 -13.91
N GLU A 76 -3.42 -10.25 -15.17
CA GLU A 76 -3.35 -9.34 -16.32
C GLU A 76 -4.66 -8.56 -16.52
N ALA A 77 -5.83 -9.19 -16.32
CA ALA A 77 -7.12 -8.52 -16.49
C ALA A 77 -7.47 -7.52 -15.35
N SER A 78 -7.06 -7.80 -14.12
CA SER A 78 -7.22 -6.92 -12.95
C SER A 78 -6.24 -5.76 -13.04
N LEU A 79 -4.96 -6.05 -13.32
CA LEU A 79 -3.94 -5.04 -13.57
C LEU A 79 -4.37 -4.14 -14.74
N TYR A 80 -4.90 -4.71 -15.83
CA TYR A 80 -5.43 -3.96 -16.98
C TYR A 80 -6.51 -2.95 -16.58
N HIS A 81 -7.46 -3.33 -15.73
CA HIS A 81 -8.58 -2.45 -15.38
C HIS A 81 -8.18 -1.37 -14.37
N GLU A 82 -7.40 -1.72 -13.35
CA GLU A 82 -7.01 -0.80 -12.27
C GLU A 82 -5.88 0.16 -12.70
N TYR A 83 -4.96 -0.28 -13.57
CA TYR A 83 -3.73 0.49 -13.88
C TYR A 83 -3.71 1.11 -15.28
N TYR A 84 -4.39 0.51 -16.27
CA TYR A 84 -4.23 0.92 -17.67
C TYR A 84 -5.41 1.75 -18.22
N LYS A 85 -6.64 1.62 -17.71
CA LYS A 85 -7.82 2.27 -18.35
C LYS A 85 -7.93 3.78 -18.08
N LYS A 86 -7.12 4.32 -17.17
CA LYS A 86 -6.98 5.77 -16.94
C LYS A 86 -5.52 6.11 -17.11
N THR A 87 -5.20 6.88 -18.13
CA THR A 87 -3.91 7.54 -18.25
C THR A 87 -3.72 8.41 -17.01
N ASN A 88 -2.96 7.89 -16.05
CA ASN A 88 -2.73 8.54 -14.78
C ASN A 88 -1.68 9.64 -15.00
N PRO A 89 -1.86 10.88 -14.51
CA PRO A 89 -0.80 11.88 -14.49
C PRO A 89 0.51 11.38 -13.85
N SER A 90 0.49 10.26 -13.12
CA SER A 90 1.66 9.59 -12.55
C SER A 90 2.51 8.79 -13.56
N TYR A 91 2.19 8.76 -14.86
CA TYR A 91 3.05 8.14 -15.86
C TYR A 91 4.20 9.08 -16.24
N HIS A 92 5.41 8.53 -16.26
CA HIS A 92 6.63 9.23 -16.65
C HIS A 92 7.33 8.45 -17.76
N LEU A 93 7.98 9.18 -18.67
CA LEU A 93 8.85 8.59 -19.67
C LEU A 93 10.29 8.63 -19.15
N TYR A 94 10.95 7.49 -19.20
CA TYR A 94 12.36 7.33 -18.88
C TYR A 94 13.11 6.87 -20.12
N ARG A 95 14.42 7.09 -20.12
CA ARG A 95 15.33 6.52 -21.09
C ARG A 95 16.51 5.86 -20.38
N ILE A 96 16.92 4.68 -20.84
CA ILE A 96 18.03 3.90 -20.28
C ILE A 96 19.11 3.83 -21.35
N LYS A 97 20.30 4.36 -21.06
CA LYS A 97 21.41 4.31 -22.02
C LYS A 97 21.89 2.88 -22.17
N ILE A 98 22.00 2.40 -23.41
CA ILE A 98 22.63 1.14 -23.73
C ILE A 98 24.15 1.36 -23.73
N PRO A 99 24.92 0.66 -22.88
CA PRO A 99 26.36 0.79 -22.85
C PRO A 99 27.00 0.19 -24.11
N LYS A 100 28.04 0.85 -24.66
CA LYS A 100 28.89 0.25 -25.70
C LYS A 100 29.86 -0.76 -25.08
N LEU A 101 30.26 -1.77 -25.85
CA LEU A 101 31.15 -2.86 -25.42
C LEU A 101 32.44 -2.39 -24.71
N ASP A 102 32.95 -1.21 -25.05
CA ASP A 102 34.21 -0.65 -24.54
C ASP A 102 34.04 0.64 -23.69
N GLU A 103 32.82 1.12 -23.46
CA GLU A 103 32.57 2.26 -22.57
C GLU A 103 32.57 1.79 -21.09
N TRP A 104 33.71 1.34 -20.57
CA TRP A 104 33.87 0.87 -19.18
C TRP A 104 34.14 2.03 -18.21
N GLY A 105 33.39 2.11 -17.11
CA GLY A 105 33.56 3.08 -16.02
C GLY A 105 32.74 2.69 -14.79
N GLU A 106 32.98 3.32 -13.64
CA GLU A 106 32.34 3.02 -12.34
C GLU A 106 30.80 3.12 -12.33
N GLY A 107 30.16 3.57 -13.43
CA GLY A 107 28.71 3.65 -13.60
C GLY A 107 28.09 2.84 -14.76
N ASN A 108 28.80 1.88 -15.38
CA ASN A 108 28.33 1.22 -16.62
C ASN A 108 28.22 -0.31 -16.47
N ASN A 109 27.02 -0.83 -16.17
CA ASN A 109 26.84 -2.16 -15.57
C ASN A 109 25.60 -2.95 -16.06
N ILE A 110 25.49 -3.22 -17.35
CA ILE A 110 24.54 -4.23 -17.84
C ILE A 110 25.22 -5.13 -18.85
N TYR A 111 25.36 -6.42 -18.51
CA TYR A 111 25.86 -7.43 -19.44
C TYR A 111 24.70 -7.93 -20.32
N VAL A 112 24.73 -7.52 -21.58
CA VAL A 112 23.93 -8.13 -22.66
C VAL A 112 24.71 -9.34 -23.15
N ASN A 113 24.05 -10.46 -23.46
CA ASN A 113 24.78 -11.61 -23.98
C ASN A 113 25.39 -11.28 -25.35
N TRP A 114 26.72 -11.11 -25.41
CA TRP A 114 27.44 -10.86 -26.64
C TRP A 114 27.84 -12.20 -27.27
N ASN A 115 27.48 -12.43 -28.53
CA ASN A 115 27.99 -13.57 -29.27
C ASN A 115 29.52 -13.51 -29.40
N ASN A 116 30.14 -14.62 -29.84
CA ASN A 116 31.61 -14.76 -29.96
C ASN A 116 32.28 -13.73 -30.91
N GLN A 117 31.51 -12.85 -31.54
CA GLN A 117 31.97 -11.80 -32.43
C GLN A 117 31.87 -10.40 -31.81
N GLY A 118 31.44 -10.29 -30.54
CA GLY A 118 31.29 -9.01 -29.86
C GLY A 118 30.04 -8.24 -30.28
N TYR A 119 28.97 -8.94 -30.70
CA TYR A 119 27.65 -8.35 -30.95
C TYR A 119 26.63 -8.85 -29.92
N PRO A 120 25.65 -8.06 -29.47
CA PRO A 120 24.50 -8.59 -28.73
C PRO A 120 23.82 -9.65 -29.62
N ASP A 121 23.57 -10.86 -29.12
CA ASP A 121 22.96 -11.96 -29.89
C ASP A 121 21.43 -11.78 -30.07
N GLY A 122 21.03 -10.56 -30.46
CA GLY A 122 19.70 -10.04 -30.17
C GLY A 122 19.53 -9.76 -28.68
N TYR A 123 18.66 -8.82 -28.32
CA TYR A 123 18.19 -8.74 -26.94
C TYR A 123 17.11 -9.80 -26.78
N ASP A 124 17.41 -10.87 -26.06
CA ASP A 124 16.37 -11.81 -25.67
C ASP A 124 15.55 -11.25 -24.49
N ARG A 125 14.53 -12.00 -24.06
CA ARG A 125 13.68 -11.64 -22.92
C ARG A 125 14.50 -11.40 -21.64
N THR A 126 15.56 -12.18 -21.44
CA THR A 126 16.44 -12.12 -20.28
C THR A 126 17.31 -10.87 -20.31
N ASP A 127 17.86 -10.52 -21.47
CA ASP A 127 18.68 -9.32 -21.64
C ASP A 127 17.86 -8.05 -21.36
N LEU A 128 16.66 -7.94 -21.94
CA LEU A 128 15.76 -6.82 -21.69
C LEU A 128 15.36 -6.76 -20.23
N TYR A 129 15.04 -7.90 -19.62
CA TYR A 129 14.75 -8.01 -18.20
C TYR A 129 15.91 -7.43 -17.36
N TYR A 130 17.17 -7.80 -17.61
CA TYR A 130 18.31 -7.29 -16.85
C TYR A 130 18.59 -5.80 -17.09
N ILE A 131 18.41 -5.30 -18.32
CA ILE A 131 18.58 -3.88 -18.63
C ILE A 131 17.56 -3.02 -17.91
N ILE A 132 16.29 -3.44 -17.97
CA ILE A 132 15.18 -2.66 -17.44
C ILE A 132 15.15 -2.74 -15.91
N SER A 133 15.25 -3.94 -15.34
CA SER A 133 15.35 -4.11 -13.88
C SER A 133 16.62 -3.47 -13.34
N GLY A 134 17.60 -3.18 -14.21
CA GLY A 134 18.94 -2.77 -13.82
C GLY A 134 19.51 -3.82 -12.88
N LEU A 135 19.58 -5.08 -13.29
CA LEU A 135 20.16 -6.15 -12.47
C LEU A 135 21.69 -6.18 -12.66
N TRP A 136 22.41 -5.55 -11.74
CA TRP A 136 23.86 -5.26 -11.74
C TRP A 136 24.67 -6.52 -11.41
N SER A 137 25.22 -7.20 -12.41
CA SER A 137 26.12 -8.34 -12.18
C SER A 137 27.47 -8.16 -12.87
N SER A 138 28.53 -8.66 -12.22
CA SER A 138 29.82 -8.85 -12.87
C SER A 138 29.67 -9.91 -13.97
N ILE A 139 30.59 -9.93 -14.96
CA ILE A 139 30.57 -10.95 -16.01
C ILE A 139 30.62 -12.39 -15.47
N SER A 140 31.26 -12.58 -14.30
CA SER A 140 31.33 -13.87 -13.61
C SER A 140 30.07 -14.23 -12.82
N ASP A 141 29.18 -13.27 -12.56
CA ASP A 141 28.00 -13.40 -11.69
C ASP A 141 26.68 -13.12 -12.43
N TRP A 142 26.65 -13.32 -13.74
CA TRP A 142 25.49 -13.04 -14.58
C TRP A 142 24.20 -13.63 -13.98
N GLY A 143 23.18 -12.78 -13.85
CA GLY A 143 21.87 -13.14 -13.26
C GLY A 143 21.81 -13.18 -11.73
N LYS A 144 22.89 -12.79 -11.02
CA LYS A 144 22.95 -12.75 -9.54
C LYS A 144 23.21 -11.35 -8.97
N GLY A 145 22.94 -10.34 -9.78
CA GLY A 145 23.16 -8.93 -9.45
C GLY A 145 22.16 -8.34 -8.46
N TYR A 146 22.45 -7.15 -7.94
CA TYR A 146 21.46 -6.32 -7.24
C TYR A 146 20.65 -5.50 -8.25
N ILE A 147 19.46 -5.02 -7.90
CA ILE A 147 18.64 -4.14 -8.74
C ILE A 147 19.00 -2.68 -8.47
N SER A 148 19.25 -1.86 -9.50
CA SER A 148 19.40 -0.40 -9.38
C SER A 148 18.95 0.32 -10.65
N LEU A 149 18.26 1.45 -10.47
CA LEU A 149 17.77 2.30 -11.56
C LEU A 149 18.69 3.49 -11.86
N GLU A 150 19.96 3.47 -11.42
CA GLU A 150 20.88 4.60 -11.65
C GLU A 150 21.05 4.97 -13.13
N ASN A 151 20.82 4.00 -14.04
CA ASN A 151 20.90 4.22 -15.49
C ASN A 151 19.58 4.74 -16.10
N TRP A 152 18.53 4.91 -15.31
CA TRP A 152 17.26 5.48 -15.75
C TRP A 152 17.32 6.99 -15.71
N GLU A 153 17.30 7.61 -16.89
CA GLU A 153 17.21 9.05 -17.01
C GLU A 153 15.74 9.45 -17.23
N PRO A 154 15.14 10.30 -16.37
CA PRO A 154 13.82 10.83 -16.64
C PRO A 154 13.86 11.70 -17.90
N VAL A 155 12.95 11.45 -18.85
CA VAL A 155 12.72 12.33 -19.98
C VAL A 155 11.94 13.54 -19.48
N PRO A 156 12.37 14.79 -19.73
CA PRO A 156 11.66 15.97 -19.27
C PRO A 156 10.20 15.99 -19.75
N PRO A 157 9.23 16.42 -18.93
CA PRO A 157 7.83 16.55 -19.36
C PRO A 157 7.60 17.47 -20.57
N SER A 158 8.59 18.29 -20.93
CA SER A 158 8.57 19.10 -22.16
C SER A 158 8.91 18.32 -23.43
N GLU A 159 9.44 17.10 -23.32
CA GLU A 159 9.90 16.26 -24.44
C GLU A 159 8.92 15.14 -24.79
N TYR A 160 7.82 14.99 -24.02
CA TYR A 160 6.75 14.05 -24.31
C TYR A 160 5.38 14.63 -23.96
N THR A 161 4.34 14.11 -24.62
CA THR A 161 2.93 14.45 -24.34
C THR A 161 2.22 13.21 -23.86
N LEU A 162 1.52 13.29 -22.73
CA LEU A 162 0.55 12.28 -22.31
C LEU A 162 -0.84 12.66 -22.80
N ASP A 163 -1.46 11.81 -23.61
CA ASP A 163 -2.84 11.98 -24.03
C ASP A 163 -3.73 11.10 -23.17
N ALA A 164 -4.39 11.75 -22.21
CA ALA A 164 -5.21 11.03 -21.25
C ALA A 164 -6.49 10.41 -21.85
N GLY A 165 -7.02 11.00 -22.94
CA GLY A 165 -8.23 10.53 -23.59
C GLY A 165 -7.98 9.32 -24.49
N ASN A 166 -6.80 9.27 -25.12
CA ASN A 166 -6.42 8.18 -26.02
C ASN A 166 -5.53 7.12 -25.35
N ASN A 167 -5.23 7.28 -24.06
CA ASN A 167 -4.35 6.39 -23.32
C ASN A 167 -3.03 6.17 -24.05
N SER A 168 -2.34 7.27 -24.35
CA SER A 168 -1.09 7.21 -25.12
C SER A 168 -0.05 8.19 -24.62
N VAL A 169 1.21 7.89 -24.93
CA VAL A 169 2.33 8.82 -24.81
C VAL A 169 2.93 9.08 -26.18
N GLN A 170 3.27 10.33 -26.45
CA GLN A 170 3.93 10.76 -27.68
C GLN A 170 5.25 11.43 -27.34
N PHE A 171 6.35 11.04 -28.00
CA PHE A 171 7.67 11.63 -27.82
C PHE A 171 8.49 11.57 -29.11
N GLU A 172 9.52 12.40 -29.21
CA GLU A 172 10.43 12.40 -30.37
C GLU A 172 11.68 11.60 -30.06
N ILE A 173 12.11 10.75 -30.99
CA ILE A 173 13.42 10.10 -30.93
C ILE A 173 14.32 10.60 -32.07
N THR A 174 15.60 10.76 -31.77
CA THR A 174 16.67 11.00 -32.75
C THR A 174 17.59 9.79 -32.80
N ASN A 175 18.77 9.91 -33.42
CA ASN A 175 19.78 8.85 -33.35
C ASN A 175 20.22 8.69 -31.89
N THR A 176 19.76 7.62 -31.27
CA THR A 176 19.77 7.46 -29.83
C THR A 176 20.15 6.03 -29.47
N ASP A 177 21.07 5.87 -28.52
CA ASP A 177 21.47 4.58 -27.96
C ASP A 177 20.65 4.27 -26.70
N TYR A 178 19.41 4.74 -26.61
CA TYR A 178 18.57 4.63 -25.43
C TYR A 178 17.39 3.68 -25.62
N ILE A 179 17.06 2.93 -24.57
CA ILE A 179 15.78 2.25 -24.40
C ILE A 179 14.81 3.26 -23.78
N TYR A 180 13.62 3.45 -24.35
CA TYR A 180 12.60 4.28 -23.72
C TYR A 180 11.64 3.39 -22.92
N VAL A 181 11.41 3.77 -21.67
CA VAL A 181 10.53 3.05 -20.76
C VAL A 181 9.50 4.01 -20.24
N VAL A 182 8.23 3.72 -20.48
CA VAL A 182 7.17 4.42 -19.77
C VAL A 182 7.02 3.73 -18.42
N SER A 183 6.88 4.44 -17.32
CA SER A 183 6.61 3.79 -16.05
C SER A 183 5.72 4.67 -15.19
N ARG A 184 5.10 4.06 -14.18
CA ARG A 184 4.27 4.78 -13.23
C ARG A 184 5.13 5.08 -12.00
N VAL A 185 5.30 6.35 -11.67
CA VAL A 185 5.84 6.72 -10.37
C VAL A 185 4.69 6.57 -9.37
N ILE A 186 4.70 5.47 -8.64
CA ILE A 186 3.75 5.20 -7.57
C ILE A 186 4.23 5.74 -6.22
N TYR A 187 5.47 6.22 -6.17
CA TYR A 187 6.04 6.72 -4.95
C TYR A 187 5.60 8.16 -4.69
N ILE A 188 5.13 8.36 -3.48
CA ILE A 188 4.84 9.62 -2.84
C ILE A 188 6.16 10.02 -2.17
N GLU A 189 6.63 11.23 -2.48
CA GLU A 189 7.77 11.81 -1.76
C GLU A 189 7.45 11.84 -0.26
N ALA A 190 8.46 11.64 0.61
CA ALA A 190 8.25 11.63 2.05
C ALA A 190 7.49 12.87 2.57
N ALA A 191 7.72 14.03 1.97
CA ALA A 191 7.03 15.28 2.29
C ALA A 191 5.55 15.32 1.89
N SER A 192 5.12 14.45 0.97
CA SER A 192 3.75 14.35 0.46
C SER A 192 2.93 13.24 1.13
N VAL A 193 3.53 12.46 2.03
CA VAL A 193 2.82 11.46 2.84
C VAL A 193 1.88 12.18 3.84
N PRO A 194 0.66 11.66 4.09
CA PRO A 194 -0.22 12.24 5.11
C PRO A 194 0.49 12.43 6.44
N ILE A 195 0.32 13.60 7.07
CA ILE A 195 1.09 13.92 8.29
C ILE A 195 0.83 12.93 9.42
N LYS A 196 -0.39 12.41 9.54
CA LYS A 196 -0.72 11.39 10.54
C LYS A 196 0.20 10.17 10.42
N ILE A 197 0.58 9.79 9.21
CA ILE A 197 1.51 8.69 8.94
C ILE A 197 2.94 9.10 9.27
N ILE A 198 3.41 10.26 8.77
CA ILE A 198 4.76 10.76 9.09
C ILE A 198 4.98 10.80 10.60
N ASN A 199 4.03 11.39 11.33
CA ASN A 199 4.06 11.50 12.78
C ASN A 199 4.03 10.12 13.46
N LEU A 200 3.22 9.20 12.96
CA LEU A 200 3.11 7.86 13.54
C LEU A 200 4.38 7.04 13.29
N VAL A 201 5.05 7.23 12.14
CA VAL A 201 6.38 6.68 11.87
C VAL A 201 7.42 7.26 12.82
N GLU A 202 7.49 8.58 12.97
CA GLU A 202 8.42 9.23 13.91
C GLU A 202 8.18 8.77 15.37
N LYS A 203 6.90 8.55 15.74
CA LYS A 203 6.47 8.04 17.05
C LYS A 203 6.88 6.58 17.26
N LEU A 204 6.63 5.69 16.29
CA LEU A 204 6.83 4.25 16.43
C LEU A 204 8.25 3.80 16.08
N PHE A 205 8.94 4.51 15.18
CA PHE A 205 10.22 4.13 14.58
C PHE A 205 11.24 5.29 14.62
N PRO A 206 11.59 5.81 15.81
CA PRO A 206 12.32 7.09 15.97
C PRO A 206 13.75 7.10 15.42
N THR A 207 14.32 5.93 15.13
CA THR A 207 15.68 5.79 14.55
C THR A 207 15.66 5.68 13.03
N THR A 208 14.48 5.73 12.41
CA THR A 208 14.31 5.56 10.96
C THR A 208 13.68 6.80 10.34
N GLN A 209 13.89 6.99 9.05
CA GLN A 209 13.25 8.04 8.27
C GLN A 209 12.44 7.41 7.14
N ILE A 210 11.36 8.08 6.70
CA ILE A 210 10.65 7.69 5.49
C ILE A 210 11.55 8.02 4.30
N GLU A 211 12.01 7.00 3.58
CA GLU A 211 12.74 7.19 2.33
C GLU A 211 11.77 7.47 1.17
N ARG A 212 10.70 6.67 1.12
CA ARG A 212 9.66 6.75 0.09
C ARG A 212 8.38 6.12 0.61
N ALA A 213 7.25 6.46 0.02
CA ALA A 213 5.97 5.84 0.33
C ALA A 213 5.19 5.57 -0.94
N TYR A 214 4.16 4.74 -0.91
CA TYR A 214 3.22 4.59 -2.01
C TYR A 214 1.80 4.38 -1.46
N PHE A 215 0.79 4.65 -2.28
CA PHE A 215 -0.61 4.46 -1.92
C PHE A 215 -1.28 3.46 -2.87
N SER A 216 -1.75 2.34 -2.33
CA SER A 216 -2.37 1.25 -3.07
C SER A 216 -3.41 0.55 -2.20
N ASN A 217 -4.51 0.08 -2.78
CA ASN A 217 -5.54 -0.69 -2.06
C ASN A 217 -6.06 0.02 -0.80
N ASP A 218 -6.31 1.34 -0.89
CA ASP A 218 -6.73 2.18 0.24
C ASP A 218 -5.78 2.16 1.45
N LYS A 219 -4.50 1.90 1.19
CA LYS A 219 -3.44 1.88 2.20
C LYS A 219 -2.24 2.67 1.72
N PHE A 220 -1.59 3.33 2.67
CA PHE A 220 -0.25 3.87 2.46
C PHE A 220 0.76 2.84 2.95
N THR A 221 1.79 2.55 2.17
CA THR A 221 2.97 1.82 2.64
C THR A 221 4.17 2.75 2.55
N VAL A 222 4.84 2.97 3.67
CA VAL A 222 6.07 3.75 3.76
C VAL A 222 7.25 2.81 3.91
N ILE A 223 8.31 3.09 3.17
CA ILE A 223 9.58 2.37 3.22
C ILE A 223 10.53 3.21 4.05
N LEU A 224 11.03 2.61 5.12
CA LEU A 224 11.88 3.24 6.11
C LEU A 224 13.37 3.04 5.76
N SER A 225 14.23 3.88 6.31
CA SER A 225 15.69 3.89 6.04
C SER A 225 16.45 2.63 6.47
N ASP A 226 15.80 1.71 7.16
CA ASP A 226 16.32 0.38 7.51
C ASP A 226 15.74 -0.74 6.62
N ASN A 227 15.07 -0.38 5.52
CA ASN A 227 14.32 -1.24 4.61
C ASN A 227 13.12 -1.99 5.24
N THR A 228 12.63 -1.54 6.39
CA THR A 228 11.30 -1.98 6.87
C THR A 228 10.18 -1.22 6.18
N TYR A 229 9.00 -1.83 6.14
CA TYR A 229 7.81 -1.31 5.47
C TYR A 229 6.72 -1.11 6.52
N ALA A 230 6.29 0.12 6.76
CA ALA A 230 5.15 0.39 7.63
C ALA A 230 3.91 0.69 6.78
N THR A 231 2.83 -0.05 7.03
CA THR A 231 1.56 0.10 6.32
C THR A 231 0.52 0.77 7.19
N PHE A 232 -0.24 1.67 6.60
CA PHE A 232 -1.25 2.51 7.22
C PHE A 232 -2.54 2.49 6.41
N SER A 233 -3.68 2.70 7.08
CA SER A 233 -4.97 2.91 6.41
C SER A 233 -4.93 4.19 5.55
N LYS A 234 -5.88 4.36 4.62
CA LYS A 234 -6.08 5.65 3.92
C LYS A 234 -6.29 6.84 4.86
N ASN A 235 -6.79 6.59 6.07
CA ASN A 235 -6.97 7.59 7.12
C ASN A 235 -5.72 7.77 8.01
N GLY A 236 -4.61 7.10 7.68
CA GLY A 236 -3.33 7.19 8.37
C GLY A 236 -3.21 6.38 9.67
N ASP A 237 -4.11 5.45 9.94
CA ASP A 237 -3.99 4.55 11.10
C ASP A 237 -2.94 3.49 10.84
N PHE A 238 -2.04 3.25 11.79
CA PHE A 238 -1.04 2.18 11.66
C PHE A 238 -1.73 0.81 11.62
N LEU A 239 -1.38 0.01 10.61
CA LEU A 239 -1.89 -1.34 10.45
C LEU A 239 -0.83 -2.36 10.88
N TYR A 240 0.34 -2.33 10.24
CA TYR A 240 1.43 -3.27 10.51
C TYR A 240 2.79 -2.77 9.98
N LEU A 241 3.86 -3.37 10.49
CA LEU A 241 5.26 -3.17 10.09
C LEU A 241 5.82 -4.51 9.61
N THR A 242 6.40 -4.55 8.42
CA THR A 242 7.07 -5.73 7.87
C THR A 242 8.56 -5.47 7.58
N ASP A 243 9.34 -6.55 7.59
CA ASP A 243 10.75 -6.60 7.23
C ASP A 243 10.94 -7.68 6.16
N GLU A 244 11.41 -7.25 4.98
CA GLU A 244 11.62 -8.14 3.83
C GLU A 244 13.09 -8.55 3.67
N SER A 245 13.97 -8.15 4.60
CA SER A 245 15.40 -8.48 4.59
C SER A 245 15.72 -9.82 5.25
N VAL A 246 14.72 -10.50 5.82
CA VAL A 246 14.86 -11.75 6.57
C VAL A 246 15.33 -12.88 5.64
N THR A 247 16.30 -13.66 6.11
CA THR A 247 16.84 -14.82 5.41
C THR A 247 16.34 -16.13 6.01
N LEU A 248 16.46 -17.24 5.26
CA LEU A 248 16.07 -18.58 5.74
C LEU A 248 16.78 -18.96 7.05
N GLY A 249 18.03 -18.55 7.24
CA GLY A 249 18.81 -18.85 8.45
C GLY A 249 18.30 -18.11 9.69
N GLU A 250 17.54 -17.03 9.51
CA GLU A 250 16.98 -16.19 10.58
C GLU A 250 15.55 -16.61 10.96
N LEU A 251 14.91 -17.47 10.17
CA LEU A 251 13.62 -18.07 10.54
C LEU A 251 13.76 -18.96 11.78
N PRO A 252 12.72 -19.13 12.60
CA PRO A 252 12.75 -20.12 13.68
C PRO A 252 12.96 -21.54 13.12
N VAL A 253 13.69 -22.37 13.88
CA VAL A 253 14.06 -23.74 13.46
C VAL A 253 12.86 -24.61 13.01
N PRO A 254 11.68 -24.54 13.65
CA PRO A 254 10.52 -25.28 13.17
C PRO A 254 10.09 -24.91 11.74
N ALA A 255 10.14 -23.63 11.38
CA ALA A 255 9.80 -23.17 10.03
C ALA A 255 10.82 -23.66 9.00
N GLN A 256 12.12 -23.53 9.31
CA GLN A 256 13.20 -24.05 8.45
C GLN A 256 13.05 -25.55 8.18
N THR A 257 12.71 -26.31 9.23
CA THR A 257 12.51 -27.76 9.16
C THR A 257 11.30 -28.09 8.29
N TYR A 258 10.18 -27.39 8.48
CA TYR A 258 8.96 -27.59 7.71
C TYR A 258 9.18 -27.30 6.21
N ILE A 259 9.83 -26.19 5.88
CA ILE A 259 10.13 -25.82 4.49
C ILE A 259 11.02 -26.88 3.84
N SER A 260 12.10 -27.27 4.52
CA SER A 260 13.05 -28.27 3.99
C SER A 260 12.40 -29.65 3.79
N ALA A 261 11.43 -30.01 4.64
CA ALA A 261 10.75 -31.31 4.55
C ALA A 261 9.68 -31.35 3.45
N ASN A 262 8.88 -30.29 3.32
CA ASN A 262 7.71 -30.28 2.42
C ASN A 262 7.99 -29.68 1.05
N TYR A 263 8.99 -28.81 0.95
CA TYR A 263 9.30 -28.03 -0.27
C TYR A 263 10.78 -28.15 -0.68
N ALA A 264 11.39 -29.32 -0.45
CA ALA A 264 12.81 -29.58 -0.72
C ALA A 264 13.27 -29.29 -2.16
N ASN A 265 12.34 -29.34 -3.12
CA ASN A 265 12.61 -29.13 -4.55
C ASN A 265 12.18 -27.74 -5.04
N ASP A 266 11.72 -26.88 -4.15
CA ASP A 266 11.33 -25.51 -4.46
C ASP A 266 12.35 -24.51 -3.89
N PHE A 267 12.29 -23.27 -4.35
CA PHE A 267 13.19 -22.20 -3.92
C PHE A 267 12.40 -21.10 -3.22
N ILE A 268 12.98 -20.53 -2.18
CA ILE A 268 12.41 -19.34 -1.53
C ILE A 268 12.69 -18.14 -2.44
N LYS A 269 11.63 -17.43 -2.82
CA LYS A 269 11.70 -16.18 -3.60
C LYS A 269 11.83 -14.98 -2.66
N LYS A 270 11.03 -14.95 -1.59
CA LYS A 270 10.94 -13.82 -0.65
C LYS A 270 10.52 -14.31 0.73
N ILE A 271 11.03 -13.66 1.77
CA ILE A 271 10.59 -13.84 3.16
C ILE A 271 10.21 -12.46 3.68
N THR A 272 9.05 -12.37 4.30
CA THR A 272 8.55 -11.16 4.94
C THR A 272 8.25 -11.48 6.39
N GLN A 273 8.76 -10.67 7.32
CA GLN A 273 8.46 -10.78 8.74
C GLN A 273 7.61 -9.59 9.20
N THR A 274 6.43 -9.84 9.76
CA THR A 274 5.64 -8.84 10.46
C THR A 274 6.24 -8.60 11.85
N LYS A 275 6.79 -7.42 12.10
CA LYS A 275 7.42 -7.04 13.39
C LYS A 275 6.43 -6.50 14.41
N ALA A 276 5.37 -5.85 13.94
CA ALA A 276 4.32 -5.27 14.77
C ALA A 276 3.04 -5.12 13.94
N GLY A 277 1.87 -5.34 14.52
CA GLY A 277 0.61 -5.17 13.83
C GLY A 277 -0.56 -5.61 14.71
N SER A 278 -1.72 -5.02 14.46
CA SER A 278 -2.92 -5.27 15.27
C SER A 278 -3.69 -6.53 14.86
N TRP A 279 -3.42 -7.10 13.67
CA TRP A 279 -4.33 -8.09 13.05
C TRP A 279 -3.69 -9.18 12.17
N GLU A 280 -2.38 -9.35 12.16
CA GLU A 280 -1.75 -10.44 11.38
C GLU A 280 -1.59 -11.69 12.25
N PRO A 281 -2.30 -12.81 11.96
CA PRO A 281 -2.13 -14.07 12.69
C PRO A 281 -0.79 -14.75 12.41
N HIS A 282 0.01 -14.20 11.49
CA HIS A 282 1.25 -14.76 11.00
C HIS A 282 2.38 -13.75 11.16
N VAL A 283 3.51 -14.21 11.69
CA VAL A 283 4.71 -13.38 11.85
C VAL A 283 5.64 -13.51 10.66
N TYR A 284 5.66 -14.66 9.99
CA TYR A 284 6.49 -14.87 8.81
C TYR A 284 5.63 -15.31 7.62
N GLU A 285 5.76 -14.61 6.49
CA GLU A 285 5.28 -15.02 5.17
C GLU A 285 6.49 -15.42 4.30
N ILE A 286 6.43 -16.60 3.68
CA ILE A 286 7.47 -17.10 2.78
C ILE A 286 6.83 -17.32 1.42
N LEU A 287 7.23 -16.55 0.43
CA LEU A 287 6.85 -16.76 -0.96
C LEU A 287 7.85 -17.70 -1.62
N MET A 288 7.37 -18.84 -2.08
CA MET A 288 8.12 -19.83 -2.85
C MET A 288 8.12 -19.47 -4.33
N ARG A 289 9.11 -19.98 -5.09
CA ARG A 289 9.24 -19.76 -6.53
C ARG A 289 8.07 -20.37 -7.31
N SER A 290 7.47 -21.45 -6.80
CA SER A 290 6.23 -22.01 -7.35
C SER A 290 5.00 -21.10 -7.24
N GLY A 291 5.09 -19.99 -6.50
CA GLY A 291 3.97 -19.10 -6.22
C GLY A 291 3.15 -19.48 -4.98
N ILE A 292 3.56 -20.52 -4.25
CA ILE A 292 3.01 -20.86 -2.94
C ILE A 292 3.50 -19.85 -1.91
N LYS A 293 2.60 -19.30 -1.11
CA LYS A 293 2.91 -18.57 0.12
C LYS A 293 2.72 -19.48 1.32
N LEU A 294 3.65 -19.44 2.26
CA LEU A 294 3.60 -20.17 3.53
C LEU A 294 3.60 -19.17 4.66
N TYR A 295 2.80 -19.43 5.68
CA TYR A 295 2.68 -18.57 6.84
C TYR A 295 3.12 -19.32 8.10
N PHE A 296 3.84 -18.62 8.98
CA PHE A 296 4.29 -19.15 10.26
C PHE A 296 4.07 -18.14 11.39
N ASP A 297 3.86 -18.67 12.60
CA ASP A 297 3.79 -17.87 13.82
C ASP A 297 5.19 -17.43 14.32
N GLU A 298 5.24 -16.67 15.43
CA GLU A 298 6.49 -16.18 16.03
C GLU A 298 7.49 -17.29 16.42
N ASN A 299 7.00 -18.51 16.68
CA ASN A 299 7.79 -19.66 17.06
C ASN A 299 8.19 -20.51 15.83
N GLY A 300 7.76 -20.10 14.63
CA GLY A 300 7.95 -20.81 13.37
C GLY A 300 7.06 -22.03 13.21
N ASN A 301 5.97 -22.15 13.97
CA ASN A 301 4.99 -23.19 13.69
C ASN A 301 4.21 -22.80 12.44
N PHE A 302 3.97 -23.77 11.56
CA PHE A 302 3.19 -23.55 10.35
C PHE A 302 1.77 -23.10 10.73
N SER A 303 1.37 -21.94 10.23
CA SER A 303 0.11 -21.26 10.59
C SER A 303 -0.80 -21.05 9.39
N GLY A 304 -0.39 -21.43 8.17
CA GLY A 304 -1.23 -21.35 6.99
C GLY A 304 -0.46 -21.42 5.68
N SER A 305 -1.17 -21.48 4.56
CA SER A 305 -0.59 -21.36 3.22
C SER A 305 -1.58 -20.82 2.20
N PHE A 306 -1.09 -20.13 1.18
CA PHE A 306 -1.89 -19.72 0.04
C PHE A 306 -1.24 -20.24 -1.24
N GLN A 307 -1.96 -20.99 -2.05
CA GLN A 307 -1.47 -21.56 -3.30
C GLN A 307 -2.35 -21.15 -4.47
N TYR A 308 -1.80 -20.30 -5.33
CA TYR A 308 -2.35 -20.03 -6.65
C TYR A 308 -1.99 -21.17 -7.63
N GLY A 309 -2.83 -21.43 -8.64
CA GLY A 309 -2.56 -22.49 -9.61
C GLY A 309 -2.70 -23.90 -9.04
N TYR A 310 -3.53 -24.07 -8.00
CA TYR A 310 -3.81 -25.37 -7.42
C TYR A 310 -4.40 -26.31 -8.48
N SER A 311 -4.00 -27.58 -8.45
CA SER A 311 -4.50 -28.54 -9.44
C SER A 311 -5.99 -28.77 -9.23
N LYS A 312 -6.80 -28.51 -10.26
CA LYS A 312 -8.24 -28.79 -10.23
C LYS A 312 -8.57 -30.27 -10.00
N ASP A 313 -7.65 -31.17 -10.35
CA ASP A 313 -7.82 -32.61 -10.13
C ASP A 313 -7.75 -32.97 -8.64
N ASN A 314 -7.25 -32.06 -7.80
CA ASN A 314 -7.18 -32.20 -6.35
C ASN A 314 -8.37 -31.54 -5.62
N LEU A 315 -9.37 -31.01 -6.34
CA LEU A 315 -10.58 -30.50 -5.70
C LEU A 315 -11.36 -31.64 -5.02
N PRO A 316 -11.99 -31.40 -3.86
CA PRO A 316 -12.90 -32.38 -3.27
C PRO A 316 -14.01 -32.78 -4.25
N LEU A 317 -14.49 -34.02 -4.15
CA LEU A 317 -15.51 -34.56 -5.05
C LEU A 317 -16.82 -33.77 -4.98
N SER A 318 -17.18 -33.29 -3.78
CA SER A 318 -18.30 -32.39 -3.51
C SER A 318 -18.21 -31.09 -4.33
N ALA A 319 -17.07 -30.42 -4.30
CA ALA A 319 -16.83 -29.19 -5.07
C ALA A 319 -16.90 -29.45 -6.57
N SER A 320 -16.25 -30.51 -7.04
CA SER A 320 -16.29 -30.92 -8.46
C SER A 320 -17.72 -31.21 -8.93
N THR A 321 -18.52 -31.88 -8.09
CA THR A 321 -19.93 -32.18 -8.38
C THR A 321 -20.78 -30.91 -8.40
N TYR A 322 -20.56 -29.99 -7.46
CA TYR A 322 -21.26 -28.71 -7.44
C TYR A 322 -21.00 -27.91 -8.72
N LEU A 323 -19.74 -27.80 -9.15
CA LEU A 323 -19.36 -27.11 -10.37
C LEU A 323 -20.01 -27.73 -11.61
N GLN A 324 -20.02 -29.06 -11.72
CA GLN A 324 -20.66 -29.76 -12.83
C GLN A 324 -22.17 -29.51 -12.89
N ASN A 325 -22.85 -29.41 -11.73
CA ASN A 325 -24.30 -29.25 -11.67
C ASN A 325 -24.75 -27.79 -11.85
N ASN A 326 -24.01 -26.83 -11.27
CA ASN A 326 -24.42 -25.42 -11.22
C ASN A 326 -23.71 -24.56 -12.28
N HIS A 327 -22.56 -25.01 -12.77
CA HIS A 327 -21.76 -24.33 -13.79
C HIS A 327 -21.39 -25.27 -14.97
N PRO A 328 -22.35 -26.00 -15.57
CA PRO A 328 -22.07 -27.07 -16.55
C PRO A 328 -21.39 -26.59 -17.84
N TYR A 329 -21.45 -25.29 -18.13
CA TYR A 329 -20.89 -24.70 -19.35
C TYR A 329 -19.59 -23.93 -19.10
N ASP A 330 -19.21 -23.74 -17.84
CA ASP A 330 -18.01 -23.02 -17.48
C ASP A 330 -16.80 -23.95 -17.49
N LYS A 331 -15.66 -23.42 -17.95
CA LYS A 331 -14.36 -24.05 -17.77
C LYS A 331 -13.73 -23.52 -16.49
N ILE A 332 -12.97 -24.38 -15.81
CA ILE A 332 -12.11 -23.95 -14.71
C ILE A 332 -10.83 -23.37 -15.32
N ASP A 333 -10.65 -22.07 -15.15
CA ASP A 333 -9.46 -21.35 -15.61
C ASP A 333 -8.33 -21.45 -14.58
N ASN A 334 -8.69 -21.37 -13.29
CA ASN A 334 -7.73 -21.49 -12.19
C ASN A 334 -8.41 -22.02 -10.91
N VAL A 335 -7.60 -22.59 -10.01
CA VAL A 335 -8.00 -22.88 -8.64
C VAL A 335 -6.96 -22.28 -7.71
N THR A 336 -7.41 -21.66 -6.63
CA THR A 336 -6.58 -21.25 -5.51
C THR A 336 -6.96 -22.09 -4.30
N PHE A 337 -5.98 -22.58 -3.57
CA PHE A 337 -6.18 -23.14 -2.24
C PHE A 337 -5.69 -22.11 -1.22
N ASP A 338 -6.62 -21.53 -0.50
CA ASP A 338 -6.36 -20.55 0.54
C ASP A 338 -6.57 -21.22 1.90
N ASN A 339 -5.48 -21.34 2.63
CA ASN A 339 -5.40 -21.93 3.95
C ASN A 339 -4.64 -20.97 4.87
N GLU A 340 -4.82 -19.66 4.67
CA GLU A 340 -4.31 -18.63 5.57
C GLU A 340 -4.90 -18.82 6.98
N ASP A 341 -6.21 -19.06 7.07
CA ASP A 341 -6.82 -19.53 8.31
C ASP A 341 -6.85 -21.08 8.34
N LEU A 342 -5.96 -21.70 9.12
CA LEU A 342 -5.93 -23.16 9.31
C LEU A 342 -7.26 -23.74 9.82
N LEU A 343 -8.11 -22.93 10.44
CA LEU A 343 -9.42 -23.36 10.92
C LEU A 343 -10.50 -23.30 9.83
N ALA A 344 -10.24 -22.59 8.73
CA ALA A 344 -11.16 -22.42 7.61
C ALA A 344 -10.44 -22.43 6.25
N PRO A 345 -9.76 -23.55 5.88
CA PRO A 345 -9.21 -23.67 4.54
C PRO A 345 -10.34 -23.62 3.50
N GLN A 346 -10.07 -22.98 2.38
CA GLN A 346 -11.01 -22.80 1.30
C GLN A 346 -10.39 -23.00 -0.07
N TYR A 347 -11.21 -23.46 -1.01
CA TYR A 347 -10.88 -23.50 -2.43
C TYR A 347 -11.61 -22.37 -3.14
N ILE A 348 -10.89 -21.57 -3.92
CA ILE A 348 -11.45 -20.52 -4.77
C ILE A 348 -11.27 -20.95 -6.22
N VAL A 349 -12.37 -21.22 -6.91
CA VAL A 349 -12.39 -21.70 -8.29
C VAL A 349 -12.79 -20.56 -9.22
N TYR A 350 -11.92 -20.25 -10.18
CA TYR A 350 -12.11 -19.21 -11.18
C TYR A 350 -12.64 -19.83 -12.45
N LEU A 351 -13.77 -19.32 -12.94
CA LEU A 351 -14.49 -19.86 -14.07
C LEU A 351 -14.38 -18.95 -15.30
N SER A 352 -14.51 -19.55 -16.49
CA SER A 352 -14.48 -18.82 -17.77
C SER A 352 -15.61 -17.82 -17.98
N SER A 353 -16.62 -17.82 -17.11
CA SER A 353 -17.69 -16.82 -17.05
C SER A 353 -17.32 -15.58 -16.22
N ASP A 354 -16.06 -15.46 -15.79
CA ASP A 354 -15.57 -14.50 -14.78
C ASP A 354 -16.15 -14.73 -13.37
N ALA A 355 -16.90 -15.83 -13.15
CA ALA A 355 -17.40 -16.19 -11.83
C ALA A 355 -16.29 -16.77 -10.93
N LYS A 356 -16.35 -16.46 -9.63
CA LYS A 356 -15.52 -17.08 -8.59
C LYS A 356 -16.39 -17.90 -7.66
N VAL A 357 -16.06 -19.17 -7.46
CA VAL A 357 -16.80 -20.09 -6.58
C VAL A 357 -15.92 -20.49 -5.41
N TYR A 358 -16.43 -20.26 -4.20
CA TYR A 358 -15.74 -20.53 -2.95
C TYR A 358 -16.29 -21.82 -2.33
N PHE A 359 -15.40 -22.68 -1.89
CA PHE A 359 -15.72 -23.91 -1.18
C PHE A 359 -14.92 -23.98 0.12
N ASP A 360 -15.48 -24.60 1.15
CA ASP A 360 -14.69 -24.97 2.33
C ASP A 360 -13.72 -26.13 2.03
N SER A 361 -12.92 -26.50 3.03
CA SER A 361 -11.93 -27.58 2.94
C SER A 361 -12.51 -28.96 2.59
N ASP A 362 -13.78 -29.21 2.92
CA ASP A 362 -14.51 -30.44 2.58
C ASP A 362 -15.18 -30.36 1.19
N GLY A 363 -15.05 -29.21 0.51
CA GLY A 363 -15.62 -28.91 -0.79
C GLY A 363 -17.11 -28.55 -0.77
N SER A 364 -17.66 -28.21 0.40
CA SER A 364 -19.01 -27.66 0.49
C SER A 364 -19.02 -26.24 -0.05
N TRP A 365 -20.01 -25.90 -0.86
CA TRP A 365 -20.14 -24.57 -1.43
C TRP A 365 -20.41 -23.51 -0.35
N LEU A 366 -19.64 -22.42 -0.39
CA LEU A 366 -19.76 -21.27 0.49
C LEU A 366 -20.48 -20.12 -0.22
N GLU A 367 -19.92 -19.69 -1.34
CA GLU A 367 -20.48 -18.59 -2.12
C GLU A 367 -20.03 -18.62 -3.59
N THR A 368 -20.76 -17.91 -4.44
CA THR A 368 -20.39 -17.64 -5.83
C THR A 368 -20.50 -16.15 -6.09
N VAL A 369 -19.42 -15.54 -6.58
CA VAL A 369 -19.36 -14.13 -6.95
C VAL A 369 -19.30 -14.01 -8.46
N TYR A 370 -20.24 -13.27 -9.03
CA TYR A 370 -20.27 -12.90 -10.44
C TYR A 370 -19.85 -11.45 -10.57
N TYR A 371 -18.74 -11.21 -11.25
CA TYR A 371 -18.29 -9.86 -11.56
C TYR A 371 -18.88 -9.39 -12.89
N ARG A 372 -19.03 -8.06 -13.03
CA ARG A 372 -19.37 -7.38 -14.30
C ARG A 372 -20.75 -7.74 -14.85
N LEU A 373 -21.76 -7.68 -14.01
CA LEU A 373 -23.14 -7.77 -14.50
C LEU A 373 -23.50 -6.55 -15.32
N ASP A 374 -24.32 -6.78 -16.34
CA ASP A 374 -24.97 -5.70 -17.05
C ASP A 374 -26.05 -5.07 -16.15
N SER A 375 -26.23 -3.75 -16.25
CA SER A 375 -27.21 -3.03 -15.44
C SER A 375 -28.65 -3.51 -15.66
N ASN A 376 -28.96 -4.07 -16.83
CA ASN A 376 -30.26 -4.66 -17.14
C ASN A 376 -30.54 -5.97 -16.37
N GLN A 377 -29.55 -6.52 -15.66
CA GLN A 377 -29.67 -7.70 -14.80
C GLN A 377 -29.92 -7.33 -13.33
N LEU A 378 -29.91 -6.04 -12.99
CA LEU A 378 -30.24 -5.59 -11.64
C LEU A 378 -31.73 -5.79 -11.33
N PRO A 379 -32.09 -6.14 -10.07
CA PRO A 379 -33.46 -6.11 -9.60
C PRO A 379 -34.13 -4.75 -9.83
N ALA A 380 -35.45 -4.77 -10.07
CA ALA A 380 -36.22 -3.56 -10.37
C ALA A 380 -36.17 -2.54 -9.22
N GLU A 381 -36.08 -3.02 -7.98
CA GLU A 381 -35.97 -2.22 -6.76
C GLU A 381 -34.65 -1.43 -6.72
N ILE A 382 -33.54 -2.05 -7.13
CA ILE A 382 -32.23 -1.40 -7.23
C ILE A 382 -32.24 -0.37 -8.36
N LEU A 383 -32.79 -0.72 -9.52
CA LEU A 383 -32.95 0.22 -10.63
C LEU A 383 -33.78 1.45 -10.21
N THR A 384 -34.91 1.22 -9.54
CA THR A 384 -35.78 2.28 -9.00
C THR A 384 -35.04 3.15 -7.99
N PHE A 385 -34.18 2.56 -7.15
CA PHE A 385 -33.34 3.32 -6.22
C PHE A 385 -32.39 4.26 -6.96
N PHE A 386 -31.69 3.80 -7.99
CA PHE A 386 -30.80 4.65 -8.79
C PHE A 386 -31.58 5.70 -9.58
N GLU A 387 -32.70 5.36 -10.19
CA GLU A 387 -33.55 6.33 -10.91
C GLU A 387 -34.02 7.48 -10.01
N ASN A 388 -34.36 7.18 -8.75
CA ASN A 388 -34.87 8.19 -7.82
C ASN A 388 -33.78 9.02 -7.15
N ASN A 389 -32.65 8.40 -6.77
CA ASN A 389 -31.63 9.05 -5.95
C ASN A 389 -30.39 9.49 -6.75
N TYR A 390 -30.08 8.79 -7.83
CA TYR A 390 -28.90 9.04 -8.66
C TYR A 390 -29.21 8.87 -10.16
N PRO A 391 -30.15 9.67 -10.72
CA PRO A 391 -30.67 9.48 -12.08
C PRO A 391 -29.60 9.57 -13.19
N ASN A 392 -28.45 10.18 -12.89
CA ASN A 392 -27.33 10.34 -13.80
C ASN A 392 -26.15 9.38 -13.48
N ALA A 393 -26.35 8.40 -12.59
CA ALA A 393 -25.31 7.46 -12.23
C ALA A 393 -24.83 6.67 -13.45
N SER A 394 -23.51 6.55 -13.57
CA SER A 394 -22.85 5.68 -14.53
C SER A 394 -22.11 4.59 -13.76
N PHE A 395 -22.41 3.33 -14.04
CA PHE A 395 -21.79 2.20 -13.34
C PHE A 395 -20.40 1.91 -13.91
N SER A 396 -19.40 1.76 -13.03
CA SER A 396 -18.06 1.29 -13.38
C SER A 396 -17.96 -0.23 -13.19
N GLN A 397 -18.65 -0.78 -12.18
CA GLN A 397 -18.68 -2.20 -11.87
C GLN A 397 -19.99 -2.58 -11.15
N ILE A 398 -20.51 -3.76 -11.48
CA ILE A 398 -21.63 -4.39 -10.77
C ILE A 398 -21.21 -5.83 -10.49
N SER A 399 -21.33 -6.28 -9.25
CA SER A 399 -21.15 -7.68 -8.86
C SER A 399 -22.37 -8.22 -8.13
N TYR A 400 -22.60 -9.53 -8.27
CA TYR A 400 -23.63 -10.27 -7.56
C TYR A 400 -22.97 -11.42 -6.81
N THR A 401 -23.30 -11.54 -5.54
CA THR A 401 -22.81 -12.62 -4.69
C THR A 401 -23.98 -13.47 -4.27
N LEU A 402 -23.86 -14.78 -4.45
CA LEU A 402 -24.76 -15.78 -3.91
C LEU A 402 -24.06 -16.46 -2.75
N SER A 403 -24.53 -16.32 -1.52
CA SER A 403 -23.90 -16.89 -0.33
C SER A 403 -24.83 -17.88 0.38
N ASN A 404 -24.26 -18.97 0.90
CA ASN A 404 -24.99 -19.97 1.69
C ASN A 404 -25.45 -19.45 3.07
N SER A 405 -24.84 -18.37 3.57
CA SER A 405 -25.06 -17.85 4.93
C SER A 405 -25.75 -16.49 4.93
N LYS A 406 -25.47 -15.64 3.94
CA LYS A 406 -26.00 -14.26 3.85
C LYS A 406 -27.11 -14.10 2.80
N GLY A 407 -27.34 -15.10 1.95
CA GLY A 407 -28.23 -14.98 0.81
C GLY A 407 -27.60 -14.19 -0.36
N PRO A 408 -28.41 -13.72 -1.33
CA PRO A 408 -27.92 -12.93 -2.44
C PRO A 408 -27.57 -11.50 -2.01
N SER A 409 -26.59 -10.88 -2.66
CA SER A 409 -26.28 -9.46 -2.51
C SER A 409 -25.71 -8.87 -3.81
N TYR A 410 -25.76 -7.54 -3.94
CA TYR A 410 -25.21 -6.80 -5.07
C TYR A 410 -24.26 -5.72 -4.57
N ASP A 411 -23.06 -5.64 -5.15
CA ASP A 411 -22.16 -4.51 -4.93
C ASP A 411 -22.01 -3.72 -6.23
N ILE A 412 -22.19 -2.41 -6.15
CA ILE A 412 -22.28 -1.52 -7.31
C ILE A 412 -21.34 -0.35 -7.09
N TYR A 413 -20.45 -0.14 -8.04
CA TYR A 413 -19.50 0.97 -8.07
C TYR A 413 -19.85 1.89 -9.24
N THR A 414 -19.81 3.20 -8.99
CA THR A 414 -20.05 4.20 -10.03
C THR A 414 -18.76 4.88 -10.48
N VAL A 415 -18.80 5.50 -11.65
CA VAL A 415 -17.66 6.22 -12.25
C VAL A 415 -17.23 7.42 -11.39
N ASP A 416 -18.19 8.05 -10.70
CA ASP A 416 -17.99 9.15 -9.75
C ASP A 416 -17.67 8.67 -8.33
N LYS A 417 -17.09 7.46 -8.21
CA LYS A 417 -16.51 6.90 -6.98
C LYS A 417 -17.50 6.76 -5.82
N LYS A 418 -18.73 6.34 -6.11
CA LYS A 418 -19.68 5.89 -5.10
C LYS A 418 -19.72 4.36 -5.11
N SER A 419 -19.76 3.77 -3.93
CA SER A 419 -19.88 2.33 -3.70
C SER A 419 -21.19 2.06 -2.98
N PHE A 420 -21.96 1.08 -3.45
CA PHE A 420 -23.24 0.68 -2.89
C PHE A 420 -23.26 -0.83 -2.68
N SER A 421 -23.79 -1.29 -1.56
CA SER A 421 -24.11 -2.70 -1.32
C SER A 421 -25.61 -2.85 -1.08
N PHE A 422 -26.25 -3.80 -1.74
CA PHE A 422 -27.65 -4.16 -1.57
C PHE A 422 -27.80 -5.63 -1.20
N ASP A 423 -28.84 -5.99 -0.43
CA ASP A 423 -29.24 -7.39 -0.33
C ASP A 423 -29.99 -7.86 -1.58
N GLY A 424 -30.31 -9.16 -1.63
CA GLY A 424 -31.02 -9.77 -2.75
C GLY A 424 -32.47 -9.30 -2.94
N SER A 425 -33.03 -8.56 -1.99
CA SER A 425 -34.35 -7.91 -2.12
C SER A 425 -34.24 -6.49 -2.70
N GLY A 426 -33.02 -5.98 -2.87
CA GLY A 426 -32.77 -4.61 -3.31
C GLY A 426 -32.78 -3.58 -2.19
N THR A 427 -32.68 -4.00 -0.92
CA THR A 427 -32.54 -3.07 0.21
C THR A 427 -31.08 -2.62 0.34
N LEU A 428 -30.85 -1.31 0.44
CA LEU A 428 -29.50 -0.75 0.63
C LEU A 428 -28.92 -1.15 1.99
N LEU A 429 -27.73 -1.73 1.97
CA LEU A 429 -26.96 -2.16 3.14
C LEU A 429 -25.90 -1.11 3.50
N ASN A 430 -25.10 -0.73 2.50
CA ASN A 430 -23.97 0.18 2.64
C ASN A 430 -23.93 1.15 1.45
N LEU A 431 -23.48 2.38 1.71
CA LEU A 431 -23.15 3.39 0.72
C LEU A 431 -21.90 4.14 1.18
N GLU A 432 -20.89 4.22 0.34
CA GLU A 432 -19.69 5.03 0.56
C GLU A 432 -19.51 6.01 -0.61
N ILE A 433 -19.28 7.29 -0.29
CA ILE A 433 -19.01 8.35 -1.25
C ILE A 433 -17.65 8.95 -0.89
N GLU A 434 -16.66 8.76 -1.76
CA GLU A 434 -15.30 9.24 -1.47
C GLU A 434 -15.12 10.76 -1.66
N SER A 435 -15.94 11.36 -2.51
CA SER A 435 -15.86 12.78 -2.86
C SER A 435 -17.26 13.36 -2.91
N LEU A 436 -17.68 13.93 -1.78
CA LEU A 436 -18.94 14.65 -1.63
C LEU A 436 -18.70 16.15 -1.88
N GLU A 437 -19.65 16.84 -2.50
CA GLU A 437 -19.55 18.29 -2.68
C GLU A 437 -19.82 19.01 -1.35
N GLU A 438 -19.14 20.13 -1.09
CA GLU A 438 -19.31 20.89 0.16
C GLU A 438 -20.76 21.35 0.37
N SER A 439 -21.47 21.66 -0.72
CA SER A 439 -22.88 22.04 -0.68
C SER A 439 -23.83 20.92 -0.21
N GLU A 440 -23.36 19.67 -0.17
CA GLU A 440 -24.11 18.51 0.29
C GLU A 440 -23.87 18.20 1.79
N LEU A 441 -22.98 18.95 2.46
CA LEU A 441 -22.77 18.80 3.90
C LEU A 441 -24.02 19.22 4.69
N PRO A 442 -24.37 18.49 5.77
CA PRO A 442 -25.35 18.96 6.75
C PRO A 442 -24.94 20.32 7.32
N ALA A 443 -25.92 21.21 7.51
CA ALA A 443 -25.68 22.57 8.03
C ALA A 443 -24.89 22.57 9.35
N ALA A 444 -25.16 21.63 10.26
CA ALA A 444 -24.40 21.51 11.51
C ALA A 444 -22.89 21.29 11.30
N ILE A 445 -22.50 20.57 10.25
CA ILE A 445 -21.09 20.35 9.89
C ILE A 445 -20.51 21.61 9.26
N SER A 446 -21.22 22.21 8.29
CA SER A 446 -20.77 23.46 7.66
C SER A 446 -20.65 24.60 8.67
N ASP A 447 -21.58 24.72 9.61
CA ASP A 447 -21.55 25.72 10.69
C ASP A 447 -20.33 25.50 11.60
N PHE A 448 -20.06 24.25 12.00
CA PHE A 448 -18.90 23.89 12.81
C PHE A 448 -17.58 24.22 12.10
N ILE A 449 -17.47 23.88 10.82
CA ILE A 449 -16.27 24.20 10.01
C ILE A 449 -16.09 25.71 9.91
N ASN A 450 -17.15 26.46 9.62
CA ASN A 450 -17.08 27.92 9.53
C ASN A 450 -16.77 28.59 10.88
N GLU A 451 -17.21 27.99 12.00
CA GLU A 451 -16.93 28.50 13.34
C GLU A 451 -15.47 28.28 13.76
N HIS A 452 -14.91 27.09 13.45
CA HIS A 452 -13.62 26.67 14.00
C HIS A 452 -12.46 26.68 13.00
N PHE A 453 -12.74 26.57 11.70
CA PHE A 453 -11.76 26.36 10.61
C PHE A 453 -12.08 27.21 9.37
N SER A 454 -12.63 28.42 9.53
CA SER A 454 -13.06 29.28 8.41
C SER A 454 -11.95 29.73 7.46
N ASP A 455 -10.69 29.74 7.93
CA ASP A 455 -9.53 30.08 7.12
C ASP A 455 -8.93 28.86 6.39
N GLU A 456 -9.36 27.64 6.76
CA GLU A 456 -8.82 26.41 6.20
C GLU A 456 -9.56 25.99 4.94
N LYS A 457 -8.83 25.40 4.00
CA LYS A 457 -9.38 24.92 2.73
C LYS A 457 -9.67 23.43 2.79
N ILE A 458 -10.88 23.05 2.42
CA ILE A 458 -11.28 21.66 2.29
C ILE A 458 -10.62 21.06 1.04
N ASN A 459 -9.93 19.92 1.22
CA ASN A 459 -9.36 19.12 0.15
C ASN A 459 -10.31 18.00 -0.29
N GLN A 460 -10.98 17.33 0.66
CA GLN A 460 -11.86 16.20 0.37
C GLN A 460 -12.94 16.05 1.44
N ILE A 461 -14.14 15.62 1.03
CA ILE A 461 -15.21 15.22 1.93
C ILE A 461 -15.62 13.80 1.55
N SER A 462 -15.71 12.90 2.52
CA SER A 462 -16.25 11.57 2.34
C SER A 462 -17.47 11.34 3.22
N TYR A 463 -18.42 10.55 2.72
CA TYR A 463 -19.63 10.13 3.43
C TYR A 463 -19.73 8.62 3.47
N TYR A 464 -20.22 8.07 4.58
CA TYR A 464 -20.55 6.66 4.70
C TYR A 464 -21.90 6.44 5.36
N TYR A 465 -22.59 5.42 4.88
CA TYR A 465 -23.80 4.80 5.42
C TYR A 465 -23.53 3.30 5.48
N ARG A 466 -23.57 2.71 6.65
CA ARG A 466 -23.21 1.30 6.86
C ARG A 466 -24.24 0.59 7.72
N ASN A 467 -24.30 -0.73 7.59
CA ASN A 467 -25.13 -1.60 8.43
C ASN A 467 -26.61 -1.18 8.45
N HIS A 468 -27.22 -0.98 7.28
CA HIS A 468 -28.61 -0.49 7.15
C HIS A 468 -28.86 0.86 7.84
N GLY A 469 -27.83 1.73 7.85
CA GLY A 469 -27.91 3.06 8.43
C GLY A 469 -27.76 3.11 9.94
N ALA A 470 -27.34 2.02 10.57
CA ALA A 470 -26.93 2.03 11.97
C ALA A 470 -25.69 2.92 12.18
N GLU A 471 -24.85 3.05 11.16
CA GLU A 471 -23.67 3.91 11.16
C GLU A 471 -23.73 4.87 9.98
N ILE A 472 -23.76 6.16 10.28
CA ILE A 472 -23.71 7.24 9.29
C ILE A 472 -22.66 8.23 9.77
N GLY A 473 -21.82 8.71 8.86
CA GLY A 473 -20.85 9.74 9.21
C GLY A 473 -20.20 10.40 8.00
N TYR A 474 -19.43 11.44 8.32
CA TYR A 474 -18.73 12.30 7.38
C TYR A 474 -17.29 12.49 7.83
N ASN A 475 -16.34 12.42 6.91
CA ASN A 475 -14.96 12.82 7.17
C ASN A 475 -14.61 13.98 6.25
N VAL A 476 -13.99 15.02 6.81
CA VAL A 476 -13.60 16.24 6.11
C VAL A 476 -12.09 16.40 6.24
N TYR A 477 -11.41 16.34 5.11
CA TYR A 477 -9.96 16.49 4.99
C TYR A 477 -9.65 17.87 4.44
N PHE A 478 -8.75 18.60 5.12
CA PHE A 478 -8.30 19.93 4.74
C PHE A 478 -6.91 19.88 4.06
N GLU A 479 -6.54 20.93 3.31
CA GLU A 479 -5.26 21.03 2.59
C GLU A 479 -4.04 21.08 3.53
N ASP A 480 -4.20 21.66 4.72
CA ASP A 480 -3.19 21.78 5.78
C ASP A 480 -2.92 20.44 6.52
N ARG A 481 -3.67 19.39 6.14
CA ARG A 481 -3.64 18.02 6.69
C ARG A 481 -4.40 17.85 8.01
N LEU A 482 -5.32 18.77 8.34
CA LEU A 482 -6.38 18.53 9.33
C LEU A 482 -7.42 17.53 8.77
N ASN A 483 -7.84 16.58 9.60
CA ASN A 483 -8.98 15.68 9.31
C ASN A 483 -10.00 15.76 10.45
N VAL A 484 -11.27 15.93 10.12
CA VAL A 484 -12.36 16.06 11.09
C VAL A 484 -13.47 15.07 10.73
N GLU A 485 -13.88 14.26 11.71
CA GLU A 485 -14.92 13.24 11.55
C GLU A 485 -16.18 13.62 12.32
N PHE A 486 -17.34 13.34 11.72
CA PHE A 486 -18.66 13.63 12.28
C PHE A 486 -19.57 12.42 12.17
N ASP A 487 -20.48 12.28 13.15
CA ASP A 487 -21.62 11.37 13.01
C ASP A 487 -22.68 11.93 12.03
N GLY A 488 -23.67 11.10 11.69
CA GLY A 488 -24.75 11.49 10.77
C GLY A 488 -25.65 12.64 11.25
N SER A 489 -25.53 13.07 12.52
CA SER A 489 -26.22 14.26 13.05
C SER A 489 -25.34 15.52 12.99
N GLY A 490 -24.10 15.39 12.51
CA GLY A 490 -23.13 16.47 12.43
C GLY A 490 -22.39 16.74 13.75
N ASN A 491 -22.44 15.83 14.72
CA ASN A 491 -21.61 15.99 15.92
C ASN A 491 -20.20 15.50 15.64
N LEU A 492 -19.20 16.27 16.10
CA LEU A 492 -17.80 15.88 16.07
C LEU A 492 -17.60 14.52 16.77
N THR A 493 -16.98 13.57 16.09
CA THR A 493 -16.59 12.26 16.62
C THR A 493 -15.09 12.14 16.79
N ALA A 494 -14.31 12.69 15.85
CA ALA A 494 -12.85 12.71 15.95
C ALA A 494 -12.25 13.90 15.22
N LEU A 495 -11.03 14.29 15.61
CA LEU A 495 -10.22 15.30 14.92
C LEU A 495 -8.75 14.93 15.00
N TYR A 496 -8.04 15.06 13.89
CA TYR A 496 -6.61 14.77 13.79
C TYR A 496 -5.88 15.92 13.11
N GLY A 497 -4.79 16.39 13.72
CA GLY A 497 -4.01 17.51 13.18
C GLY A 497 -2.58 17.56 13.69
N ASN A 498 -1.81 18.51 13.17
CA ASN A 498 -0.43 18.76 13.57
C ASN A 498 -0.10 20.25 13.81
N ASP A 499 -1.10 21.13 13.71
CA ASP A 499 -0.98 22.53 14.05
C ASP A 499 -1.82 22.83 15.30
N ILE A 500 -1.33 23.75 16.13
CA ILE A 500 -2.04 24.25 17.30
C ILE A 500 -3.31 25.02 16.89
N SER A 501 -3.34 25.58 15.67
CA SER A 501 -4.54 26.16 15.08
C SER A 501 -5.66 25.13 14.93
N HIS A 502 -5.36 23.84 14.81
CA HIS A 502 -6.39 22.81 14.67
C HIS A 502 -7.11 22.50 15.99
N LEU A 503 -6.60 22.99 17.11
CA LEU A 503 -7.26 22.84 18.41
C LEU A 503 -8.47 23.80 18.51
N PRO A 504 -9.59 23.35 19.12
CA PRO A 504 -10.66 24.23 19.54
C PRO A 504 -10.11 25.38 20.37
N LEU A 505 -10.73 26.55 20.26
CA LEU A 505 -10.20 27.80 20.82
C LEU A 505 -9.82 27.70 22.31
N SER A 506 -10.58 26.94 23.11
CA SER A 506 -10.29 26.69 24.53
C SER A 506 -9.01 25.88 24.75
N ALA A 507 -8.84 24.77 24.00
CA ALA A 507 -7.65 23.94 24.04
C ALA A 507 -6.43 24.69 23.49
N ARG A 508 -6.60 25.43 22.38
CA ARG A 508 -5.57 26.30 21.81
C ARG A 508 -5.07 27.32 22.83
N SER A 509 -5.99 28.10 23.40
CA SER A 509 -5.67 29.13 24.41
C SER A 509 -4.92 28.56 25.60
N TYR A 510 -5.31 27.36 26.03
CA TYR A 510 -4.63 26.65 27.10
C TYR A 510 -3.19 26.26 26.71
N VAL A 511 -3.02 25.61 25.55
CA VAL A 511 -1.70 25.15 25.08
C VAL A 511 -0.77 26.34 24.85
N GLU A 512 -1.25 27.42 24.22
CA GLU A 512 -0.47 28.66 24.01
C GLU A 512 -0.06 29.30 25.35
N SER A 513 -0.93 29.27 26.37
CA SER A 513 -0.63 29.83 27.69
C SER A 513 0.40 29.01 28.47
N LYS A 514 0.30 27.68 28.42
CA LYS A 514 1.13 26.78 29.25
C LYS A 514 2.40 26.32 28.56
N TYR A 515 2.37 26.21 27.24
CA TYR A 515 3.45 25.70 26.41
C TYR A 515 3.83 26.68 25.28
N PRO A 516 4.05 27.99 25.57
CA PRO A 516 4.21 29.03 24.55
C PRO A 516 5.40 28.83 23.61
N ASN A 517 6.38 28.01 24.01
CA ASN A 517 7.58 27.72 23.22
C ASN A 517 7.63 26.26 22.72
N SER A 518 6.60 25.45 22.98
CA SER A 518 6.57 24.07 22.53
C SER A 518 5.92 24.00 21.16
N LYS A 519 6.62 23.41 20.20
CA LYS A 519 6.03 23.10 18.90
C LYS A 519 5.18 21.84 19.03
N LEU A 520 3.88 21.98 18.80
CA LEU A 520 2.95 20.87 18.69
C LEU A 520 3.29 20.08 17.42
N LEU A 521 3.49 18.78 17.57
CA LEU A 521 3.69 17.87 16.45
C LEU A 521 2.38 17.20 16.04
N TYR A 522 1.50 16.99 17.00
CA TYR A 522 0.26 16.25 16.79
C TYR A 522 -0.80 16.58 17.83
N CYS A 523 -2.03 16.63 17.39
CA CYS A 523 -3.22 16.60 18.23
C CYS A 523 -4.23 15.60 17.70
N ASN A 524 -4.91 14.95 18.65
CA ASN A 524 -5.98 14.02 18.37
C ASN A 524 -7.11 14.22 19.36
N PHE A 525 -8.32 14.26 18.86
CA PHE A 525 -9.54 14.17 19.65
C PHE A 525 -10.30 12.93 19.24
N ASP A 526 -10.76 12.14 20.22
CA ASP A 526 -11.75 11.09 20.01
C ASP A 526 -12.86 11.23 21.06
N LYS A 527 -14.11 11.29 20.59
CA LYS A 527 -15.30 11.40 21.45
C LYS A 527 -15.46 10.19 22.38
N LYS A 528 -15.02 9.00 21.95
CA LYS A 528 -15.02 7.78 22.77
C LYS A 528 -13.97 7.84 23.89
N GLY A 529 -12.98 8.73 23.74
CA GLY A 529 -11.88 8.88 24.66
C GLY A 529 -10.84 7.78 24.51
N TYR A 530 -9.65 8.09 24.98
CA TYR A 530 -8.54 7.19 25.19
C TYR A 530 -8.59 6.72 26.63
N SER A 531 -8.33 5.43 26.85
CA SER A 531 -8.15 4.89 28.19
C SER A 531 -6.72 4.42 28.36
N THR A 532 -6.06 4.86 29.42
CA THR A 532 -4.74 4.34 29.81
C THR A 532 -4.82 3.80 31.23
N THR A 533 -4.31 2.58 31.41
CA THR A 533 -4.23 1.93 32.72
C THR A 533 -2.97 2.43 33.46
N LEU A 534 -3.16 3.01 34.64
CA LEU A 534 -2.12 3.60 35.49
C LEU A 534 -1.51 2.63 36.51
N GLY A 535 -1.96 1.38 36.53
CA GLY A 535 -1.57 0.38 37.53
C GLY A 535 -2.63 -0.71 37.73
N LEU A 536 -2.56 -1.44 38.84
CA LEU A 536 -3.56 -2.48 39.17
C LEU A 536 -4.93 -1.85 39.49
N GLY A 537 -5.74 -1.65 38.45
CA GLY A 537 -7.16 -1.31 38.57
C GLY A 537 -7.52 0.17 38.44
N GLU A 538 -6.56 1.04 38.10
CA GLU A 538 -6.81 2.45 37.83
C GLU A 538 -6.69 2.74 36.34
N THR A 539 -7.74 3.31 35.76
CA THR A 539 -7.80 3.72 34.35
C THR A 539 -8.13 5.20 34.31
N VAL A 540 -7.39 5.97 33.51
CA VAL A 540 -7.77 7.36 33.21
C VAL A 540 -8.26 7.45 31.79
N GLU A 541 -9.38 8.16 31.64
CA GLU A 541 -10.00 8.50 30.38
C GLU A 541 -9.69 9.96 30.02
N TYR A 542 -9.25 10.20 28.79
CA TYR A 542 -9.00 11.54 28.25
C TYR A 542 -9.46 11.59 26.79
N LYS A 543 -9.88 12.76 26.29
CA LYS A 543 -10.40 12.88 24.92
C LYS A 543 -9.40 13.49 23.96
N TRP A 544 -8.50 14.32 24.46
CA TRP A 544 -7.41 14.90 23.67
C TRP A 544 -6.09 14.22 23.98
N ASP A 545 -5.35 13.87 22.94
CA ASP A 545 -3.97 13.44 23.01
C ASP A 545 -3.09 14.44 22.25
N LEU A 546 -2.17 15.10 22.94
CA LEU A 546 -1.30 16.14 22.40
C LEU A 546 0.16 15.72 22.50
N PHE A 547 0.90 15.85 21.40
CA PHE A 547 2.32 15.51 21.35
C PHE A 547 3.17 16.70 20.90
N PHE A 548 4.25 16.95 21.63
CA PHE A 548 5.18 18.06 21.38
C PHE A 548 6.60 17.56 21.03
N GLU A 549 7.38 18.39 20.31
CA GLU A 549 8.79 18.09 19.93
C GLU A 549 9.70 17.74 21.12
N SER A 550 9.35 18.19 22.33
CA SER A 550 10.08 17.87 23.56
C SER A 550 9.85 16.44 24.08
N ASN A 551 9.16 15.59 23.31
CA ASN A 551 8.67 14.27 23.73
C ASN A 551 7.67 14.33 24.91
N LEU A 552 7.00 15.47 25.08
CA LEU A 552 5.93 15.65 26.07
C LEU A 552 4.59 15.20 25.47
N TRP A 553 3.86 14.39 26.24
CA TRP A 553 2.52 13.93 25.93
C TRP A 553 1.53 14.50 26.95
N VAL A 554 0.41 15.04 26.47
CA VAL A 554 -0.62 15.62 27.33
C VAL A 554 -1.98 15.05 26.95
N GLY A 555 -2.56 14.29 27.87
CA GLY A 555 -3.97 13.88 27.83
C GLY A 555 -4.85 14.98 28.43
N LEU A 556 -5.90 15.42 27.71
CA LEU A 556 -6.92 16.34 28.25
C LEU A 556 -8.30 15.68 28.29
N ASP A 557 -8.97 15.77 29.43
CA ASP A 557 -10.43 15.55 29.54
C ASP A 557 -11.24 16.79 29.07
N GLU A 558 -12.54 16.64 28.86
CA GLU A 558 -13.54 17.70 28.58
C GLU A 558 -13.50 18.85 29.59
N THR A 559 -13.13 18.57 30.85
CA THR A 559 -13.00 19.60 31.90
C THR A 559 -11.62 20.26 31.93
N VAL A 560 -10.71 19.86 31.04
CA VAL A 560 -9.29 20.25 31.05
C VAL A 560 -8.62 19.85 32.39
N SER A 561 -8.96 18.67 32.89
CA SER A 561 -8.20 17.97 33.94
C SER A 561 -7.05 17.20 33.28
N PHE A 562 -5.86 17.18 33.87
CA PHE A 562 -4.63 16.78 33.16
C PHE A 562 -4.13 15.40 33.51
N VAL A 563 -3.57 14.76 32.48
CA VAL A 563 -2.63 13.67 32.64
C VAL A 563 -1.39 13.98 31.81
N TYR A 564 -0.24 14.07 32.47
CA TYR A 564 1.05 14.16 31.79
C TYR A 564 1.60 12.76 31.55
N PHE A 565 2.05 12.48 30.33
CA PHE A 565 2.85 11.30 30.04
C PHE A 565 4.24 11.72 29.59
N LEU A 566 5.27 11.06 30.13
CA LEU A 566 6.66 11.27 29.73
C LEU A 566 7.16 10.03 28.97
N LYS A 567 7.74 10.23 27.77
CA LYS A 567 8.33 9.14 26.97
C LYS A 567 9.41 8.42 27.77
N TYR A 568 9.45 7.09 27.68
CA TYR A 568 10.47 6.25 28.32
C TYR A 568 11.91 6.73 28.07
N GLU A 569 12.23 7.29 26.90
CA GLU A 569 13.58 7.79 26.59
C GLU A 569 13.76 9.30 26.81
N ALA A 570 12.74 10.00 27.30
CA ALA A 570 12.80 11.46 27.42
C ALA A 570 13.91 11.86 28.39
N ILE A 571 14.75 12.80 27.96
CA ILE A 571 15.79 13.41 28.78
C ILE A 571 15.11 14.34 29.78
N ILE A 572 15.26 14.08 31.08
CA ILE A 572 14.60 14.82 32.16
C ILE A 572 14.93 16.31 32.11
N ASN A 573 16.16 16.65 31.70
CA ASN A 573 16.61 18.03 31.59
C ASN A 573 16.10 18.79 30.36
N ALA A 574 15.47 18.10 29.41
CA ALA A 574 14.83 18.70 28.24
C ALA A 574 13.32 18.94 28.45
N MET A 575 12.79 18.60 29.62
CA MET A 575 11.37 18.71 29.95
C MET A 575 11.00 20.12 30.44
N PRO A 576 9.69 20.45 30.51
CA PRO A 576 9.24 21.67 31.15
C PRO A 576 9.82 21.84 32.56
N LEU A 577 10.27 23.06 32.88
CA LEU A 577 11.03 23.36 34.10
C LEU A 577 10.39 22.82 35.39
N LYS A 578 9.05 22.85 35.51
CA LYS A 578 8.37 22.29 36.68
C LYS A 578 8.59 20.78 36.86
N ILE A 579 8.51 20.02 35.76
CA ILE A 579 8.69 18.57 35.75
C ILE A 579 10.16 18.24 36.05
N THR A 580 11.08 18.93 35.37
CA THR A 580 12.52 18.78 35.59
C THR A 580 12.92 19.12 37.04
N THR A 581 12.38 20.20 37.62
CA THR A 581 12.61 20.55 39.02
C THR A 581 12.11 19.46 39.95
N TYR A 582 10.88 18.99 39.79
CA TYR A 582 10.33 17.93 40.63
C TYR A 582 11.13 16.63 40.55
N LEU A 583 11.48 16.17 39.34
CA LEU A 583 12.25 14.95 39.14
C LEU A 583 13.68 15.09 39.69
N ASN A 584 14.33 16.24 39.52
CA ASN A 584 15.67 16.47 40.07
C ASN A 584 15.67 16.60 41.60
N GLU A 585 14.62 17.16 42.20
CA GLU A 585 14.49 17.28 43.66
C GLU A 585 14.21 15.94 44.33
N ASN A 586 13.33 15.12 43.76
CA ASN A 586 12.87 13.87 44.38
C ASN A 586 13.67 12.63 43.94
N TYR A 587 14.28 12.68 42.75
CA TYR A 587 14.99 11.55 42.13
C TYR A 587 16.32 11.97 41.52
N PRO A 588 17.23 12.52 42.35
CA PRO A 588 18.50 13.04 41.86
C PRO A 588 19.34 11.95 41.20
N GLY A 589 19.92 12.25 40.04
CA GLY A 589 20.86 11.38 39.33
C GLY A 589 20.27 10.61 38.14
N GLN A 590 18.95 10.66 37.93
CA GLN A 590 18.33 10.13 36.71
C GLN A 590 18.38 11.21 35.63
N THR A 591 18.88 10.88 34.44
CA THR A 591 18.98 11.81 33.31
C THR A 591 17.89 11.57 32.28
N THR A 592 17.28 10.37 32.30
CA THR A 592 16.17 9.99 31.43
C THR A 592 15.03 9.34 32.22
N VAL A 593 13.83 9.34 31.64
CA VAL A 593 12.68 8.59 32.17
C VAL A 593 12.96 7.09 32.22
N HIS A 594 13.84 6.58 31.36
CA HIS A 594 14.22 5.17 31.29
C HIS A 594 15.00 4.78 32.54
N GLU A 595 16.02 5.56 32.88
CA GLU A 595 16.82 5.34 34.07
C GLU A 595 15.95 5.46 35.33
N PHE A 596 15.04 6.44 35.36
CA PHE A 596 14.04 6.58 36.42
C PHE A 596 13.08 5.38 36.51
N SER A 597 12.56 4.90 35.39
CA SER A 597 11.63 3.75 35.32
C SER A 597 12.34 2.46 35.74
N ASN A 598 13.58 2.24 35.28
CA ASN A 598 14.41 1.11 35.68
C ASN A 598 14.71 1.11 37.19
N TYR A 599 15.01 2.28 37.76
CA TYR A 599 15.23 2.44 39.19
C TYR A 599 14.00 1.97 40.00
N TYR A 600 12.80 2.34 39.57
CA TYR A 600 11.56 1.88 40.17
C TYR A 600 11.25 0.40 39.88
N SER A 601 11.50 -0.07 38.66
CA SER A 601 11.26 -1.46 38.26
C SER A 601 12.05 -2.46 39.12
N GLN A 602 13.26 -2.09 39.54
CA GLN A 602 14.06 -2.87 40.48
C GLN A 602 13.43 -2.95 41.88
N PHE A 603 12.72 -1.91 42.31
CA PHE A 603 12.09 -1.83 43.63
C PHE A 603 10.75 -2.57 43.70
N TYR A 604 9.98 -2.58 42.60
CA TYR A 604 8.63 -3.15 42.53
C TYR A 604 8.53 -4.48 41.77
N ASN A 605 9.64 -4.97 41.19
CA ASN A 605 9.73 -6.19 40.39
C ASN A 605 8.71 -6.22 39.22
N ARG A 606 8.54 -5.08 38.55
CA ARG A 606 7.65 -4.88 37.38
C ARG A 606 8.31 -3.91 36.40
N VAL A 607 8.19 -4.18 35.11
CA VAL A 607 8.65 -3.25 34.07
C VAL A 607 7.66 -2.09 33.98
N ILE A 608 8.16 -0.87 34.12
CA ILE A 608 7.38 0.37 34.05
C ILE A 608 7.65 1.00 32.70
N TYR A 609 6.57 1.31 31.96
CA TYR A 609 6.67 1.81 30.59
C TYR A 609 6.42 3.32 30.50
N TYR A 610 5.79 3.94 31.51
CA TYR A 610 5.40 5.35 31.50
C TYR A 610 5.47 5.96 32.90
N VAL A 611 5.62 7.29 32.97
CA VAL A 611 5.56 8.06 34.23
C VAL A 611 4.46 9.10 34.10
N LEU A 612 3.53 9.06 35.06
CA LEU A 612 2.44 10.03 35.16
C LEU A 612 2.81 11.18 36.09
N LEU A 613 2.45 12.40 35.71
CA LEU A 613 2.42 13.53 36.63
C LEU A 613 1.03 14.16 36.58
N ASP A 614 0.54 14.65 37.72
CA ASP A 614 -0.69 15.45 37.83
C ASP A 614 -0.36 16.95 37.86
N ASP A 615 -1.28 17.81 37.42
CA ASP A 615 -1.10 19.28 37.36
C ASP A 615 -0.96 19.95 38.73
N THR A 616 -1.36 19.24 39.79
CA THR A 616 -1.13 19.60 41.19
C THR A 616 0.21 19.08 41.73
N VAL A 617 1.15 18.64 40.88
CA VAL A 617 2.55 18.24 41.18
C VAL A 617 2.83 17.98 42.67
N THR A 618 2.21 16.93 43.21
CA THR A 618 2.52 16.42 44.56
C THR A 618 2.71 14.91 44.58
N GLU A 619 2.21 14.16 43.60
CA GLU A 619 2.32 12.70 43.54
C GLU A 619 2.64 12.20 42.11
N ILE A 620 3.42 11.11 42.04
CA ILE A 620 3.64 10.34 40.81
C ILE A 620 2.80 9.08 40.91
N PHE A 621 2.11 8.74 39.83
CA PHE A 621 1.49 7.44 39.64
C PHE A 621 2.35 6.63 38.65
N ILE A 622 2.74 5.42 39.04
CA ILE A 622 3.70 4.55 38.35
C ILE A 622 3.08 3.19 38.05
#